data_AF-A0A7S2MZ62-F1
#
_entry.id   AF-A0A7S2MZ62-F1
#
_cell.length_a   1.000
_cell.length_b   1.000
_cell.length_c   1.000
_cell.angle_alpha   90.00
_cell.angle_beta   90.00
_cell.angle_gamma   90.00
#
_symmetry.space_group_name_H-M   'P 1'
#
loop_
_entity.id
_entity.type
_entity.pdbx_description
1 polymer ?
#
loop_
_entity_poly.entity_id
_entity_poly.type
_entity_poly.pdbx_seq_one_letter_code
_entity_poly.pdbx_strand_id
1 'polypeptide(L)'
;RLPSQSHLPLSPSKVAEHLYPLFTYAAEMIPEKYHSSTMVTYQATAGMRLLEESEQDAVYDALFEGLTKWPDFAFSALERRHIATLDGESEAYFAAVAANYLQGVITADKKSNIDKEVVGALDMGGSSTQIVFHRKHDSQT
;
A
#
# COMPACT_ATOMS: atom_id res chain seq x y z
N ARG A 1 22.54 -8.87 2.26
CA ARG A 1 22.48 -8.26 0.90
C ARG A 1 22.03 -9.37 -0.03
N LEU A 2 20.78 -9.35 -0.49
CA LEU A 2 20.37 -10.26 -1.57
C LEU A 2 21.23 -9.92 -2.80
N PRO A 3 21.84 -10.90 -3.49
CA PRO A 3 22.58 -10.64 -4.72
C PRO A 3 21.62 -10.05 -5.76
N SER A 4 22.11 -9.11 -6.58
CA SER A 4 21.35 -8.50 -7.67
C SER A 4 20.82 -9.60 -8.59
N GLN A 5 19.52 -9.87 -8.55
CA GLN A 5 18.85 -10.85 -9.40
C GLN A 5 18.53 -10.30 -10.80
N SER A 6 19.24 -9.27 -11.26
CA SER A 6 18.93 -8.48 -12.46
C SER A 6 18.95 -9.27 -13.79
N HIS A 7 19.18 -10.58 -13.78
CA HIS A 7 19.29 -11.40 -14.99
C HIS A 7 18.53 -12.73 -14.96
N LEU A 8 17.82 -13.07 -13.88
CA LEU A 8 16.95 -14.25 -13.85
C LEU A 8 15.51 -13.81 -14.11
N PRO A 9 14.82 -14.40 -15.11
CA PRO A 9 13.41 -14.10 -15.31
C PRO A 9 12.64 -14.39 -14.02
N LEU A 10 11.92 -13.40 -13.53
CA LEU A 10 11.05 -13.54 -12.37
C LEU A 10 9.99 -14.58 -12.69
N SER A 11 9.83 -15.56 -11.80
CA SER A 11 8.82 -16.61 -11.94
C SER A 11 7.54 -16.13 -11.26
N PRO A 12 6.43 -15.89 -12.01
CA PRO A 12 5.18 -15.41 -11.43
C PRO A 12 4.67 -16.29 -10.28
N SER A 13 4.76 -17.61 -10.44
CA SER A 13 4.38 -18.58 -9.40
C SER A 13 5.23 -18.42 -8.14
N LYS A 14 6.55 -18.25 -8.23
CA LYS A 14 7.41 -18.07 -7.04
C LYS A 14 7.15 -16.75 -6.33
N VAL A 15 6.91 -15.68 -7.09
CA VAL A 15 6.60 -14.36 -6.50
C VAL A 15 5.26 -14.42 -5.76
N ALA A 16 4.23 -15.01 -6.38
CA ALA A 16 2.94 -15.20 -5.75
C ALA A 16 3.00 -16.16 -4.56
N GLU A 17 3.73 -17.27 -4.64
CA GLU A 17 3.90 -18.23 -3.55
C GLU A 17 4.37 -17.57 -2.25
N HIS A 18 5.23 -16.54 -2.36
CA HIS A 18 5.71 -15.80 -1.20
C HIS A 18 4.62 -14.95 -0.51
N LEU A 19 3.72 -14.33 -1.28
CA LEU A 19 2.69 -13.42 -0.74
C LEU A 19 1.33 -14.09 -0.56
N TYR A 20 1.07 -15.20 -1.24
CA TYR A 20 -0.22 -15.90 -1.22
C TYR A 20 -0.73 -16.21 0.19
N PRO A 21 0.10 -16.67 1.15
CA PRO A 21 -0.35 -16.91 2.52
C PRO A 21 -0.99 -15.69 3.20
N LEU A 22 -0.54 -14.47 2.86
CA LEU A 22 -1.12 -13.23 3.40
C LEU A 22 -2.53 -12.97 2.84
N PHE A 23 -2.74 -13.26 1.55
CA PHE A 23 -4.06 -13.15 0.94
C PHE A 23 -5.02 -14.22 1.44
N THR A 24 -4.56 -15.46 1.63
CA THR A 24 -5.36 -16.53 2.26
C THR A 24 -5.81 -16.14 3.65
N TYR A 25 -4.88 -15.63 4.48
CA TYR A 25 -5.22 -15.17 5.82
C TYR A 25 -6.25 -14.02 5.81
N ALA A 26 -6.12 -13.07 4.88
CA ALA A 26 -7.12 -12.02 4.72
C ALA A 26 -8.49 -12.59 4.28
N ALA A 27 -8.52 -13.60 3.41
CA ALA A 27 -9.74 -14.25 2.96
C ALA A 27 -10.46 -15.02 4.08
N GLU A 28 -9.72 -15.62 5.03
CA GLU A 28 -10.29 -16.28 6.22
C GLU A 28 -11.05 -15.30 7.13
N MET A 29 -10.58 -14.04 7.19
CA MET A 29 -11.18 -13.00 8.04
C MET A 29 -12.41 -12.34 7.40
N ILE A 30 -12.50 -12.36 6.08
CA ILE A 30 -13.56 -11.69 5.32
C ILE A 30 -14.61 -12.73 4.93
N PRO A 31 -15.91 -12.54 5.23
CA PRO A 31 -16.94 -13.48 4.79
C PRO A 31 -16.95 -13.66 3.28
N GLU A 32 -17.07 -14.91 2.82
CA GLU A 32 -16.94 -15.32 1.40
C GLU A 32 -17.79 -14.47 0.43
N LYS A 33 -19.02 -14.15 0.83
CA LYS A 33 -19.93 -13.30 0.05
C LYS A 33 -19.40 -11.90 -0.28
N TYR A 34 -18.38 -11.43 0.44
CA TYR A 34 -17.75 -10.13 0.20
C TYR A 34 -16.46 -10.22 -0.61
N HIS A 35 -15.85 -11.39 -0.77
CA HIS A 35 -14.54 -11.57 -1.41
C HIS A 35 -14.45 -10.90 -2.78
N SER A 36 -15.48 -11.05 -3.61
CA SER A 36 -15.53 -10.46 -4.96
C SER A 36 -15.71 -8.94 -4.99
N SER A 37 -16.18 -8.36 -3.88
CA SER A 37 -16.40 -6.91 -3.73
C SER A 37 -15.31 -6.21 -2.90
N THR A 38 -14.50 -6.98 -2.17
CA THR A 38 -13.40 -6.45 -1.38
C THR A 38 -12.29 -6.00 -2.31
N MET A 39 -12.05 -4.70 -2.36
CA MET A 39 -10.88 -4.14 -3.02
C MET A 39 -9.63 -4.45 -2.18
N VAL A 40 -8.65 -5.09 -2.81
CA VAL A 40 -7.34 -5.36 -2.20
C VAL A 40 -6.26 -4.64 -2.98
N THR A 41 -5.34 -4.01 -2.26
CA THR A 41 -4.17 -3.33 -2.82
C THR A 41 -2.90 -3.85 -2.15
N TYR A 42 -1.82 -3.93 -2.92
CA TYR A 42 -0.47 -4.20 -2.44
C TYR A 42 0.39 -2.98 -2.79
N GLN A 43 0.93 -2.33 -1.77
CA GLN A 43 1.70 -1.11 -1.94
C GLN A 43 3.06 -1.29 -1.27
N ALA A 44 4.11 -1.45 -2.07
CA ALA A 44 5.46 -1.57 -1.54
C ALA A 44 6.05 -0.18 -1.24
N THR A 45 6.96 -0.10 -0.27
CA THR A 45 7.53 1.16 0.21
C THR A 45 9.01 1.28 -0.16
N ALA A 46 9.82 1.92 0.70
CA ALA A 46 11.18 2.37 0.42
C ALA A 46 12.10 1.36 -0.27
N GLY A 47 11.99 0.07 0.04
CA GLY A 47 12.83 -0.97 -0.57
C GLY A 47 12.65 -1.10 -2.09
N MET A 48 11.41 -1.01 -2.59
CA MET A 48 11.12 -1.09 -4.03
C MET A 48 11.52 0.19 -4.78
N ARG A 49 11.52 1.34 -4.09
CA ARG A 49 11.97 2.62 -4.67
C ARG A 49 13.47 2.64 -5.04
N LEU A 50 14.23 1.66 -4.55
CA LEU A 50 15.65 1.51 -4.86
C LEU A 50 15.91 0.83 -6.22
N LEU A 51 14.87 0.25 -6.84
CA LEU A 51 14.95 -0.43 -8.13
C LEU A 51 14.56 0.52 -9.26
N GLU A 52 15.04 0.25 -10.47
CA GLU A 52 14.57 0.95 -11.67
C GLU A 52 13.08 0.64 -11.92
N GLU A 53 12.34 1.58 -12.52
CA GLU A 53 10.89 1.43 -12.74
C GLU A 53 10.54 0.15 -13.52
N SER A 54 11.35 -0.20 -14.52
CA SER A 54 11.18 -1.44 -15.29
C SER A 54 11.37 -2.71 -14.46
N GLU A 55 12.27 -2.70 -13.47
CA GLU A 55 12.47 -3.81 -12.55
C GLU A 55 11.30 -3.90 -11.55
N GLN A 56 10.78 -2.77 -11.09
CA GLN A 56 9.59 -2.72 -10.24
C GLN A 56 8.38 -3.31 -10.97
N ASP A 57 8.13 -2.86 -12.21
CA ASP A 57 7.03 -3.36 -13.02
C ASP A 57 7.14 -4.85 -13.31
N ALA A 58 8.35 -5.36 -13.60
CA ALA A 58 8.55 -6.79 -13.79
C ALA A 58 8.17 -7.61 -12.55
N VAL A 59 8.47 -7.11 -11.34
CA VAL A 59 8.06 -7.75 -10.07
C VAL A 59 6.54 -7.72 -9.89
N TYR A 60 5.92 -6.57 -10.15
CA TYR A 60 4.48 -6.39 -9.95
C TYR A 60 3.64 -7.13 -10.99
N ASP A 61 4.11 -7.22 -12.24
CA ASP A 61 3.49 -8.01 -13.29
C ASP A 61 3.55 -9.50 -12.94
N ALA A 62 4.72 -10.00 -12.51
CA ALA A 62 4.89 -11.37 -12.07
C ALA A 62 4.01 -11.69 -10.85
N LEU A 63 3.90 -10.77 -9.89
CA LEU A 63 3.01 -10.94 -8.74
C LEU A 63 1.54 -10.98 -9.15
N PHE A 64 1.10 -10.03 -9.98
CA PHE A 64 -0.28 -9.96 -10.44
C PHE A 64 -0.67 -11.22 -11.22
N GLU A 65 0.18 -11.63 -12.17
CA GLU A 65 -0.04 -12.84 -12.96
C GLU A 65 -0.07 -14.09 -12.06
N GLY A 66 0.86 -14.19 -11.11
CA GLY A 66 0.95 -15.31 -10.20
C GLY A 66 -0.28 -15.42 -9.28
N LEU A 67 -0.74 -14.32 -8.70
CA LEU A 67 -1.92 -14.30 -7.83
C LEU A 67 -3.22 -14.60 -8.59
N THR A 68 -3.42 -13.96 -9.75
CA THR A 68 -4.66 -14.13 -10.54
C THR A 68 -4.80 -15.51 -11.16
N LYS A 69 -3.68 -16.22 -11.37
CA LYS A 69 -3.66 -17.62 -11.82
C LYS A 69 -3.57 -18.62 -10.67
N TRP A 70 -3.42 -18.17 -9.43
CA TRP A 70 -3.29 -19.06 -8.29
C TRP A 70 -4.63 -19.76 -8.01
N PRO A 71 -4.62 -21.10 -7.79
CA PRO A 71 -5.84 -21.82 -7.44
C PRO A 71 -6.48 -21.21 -6.19
N ASP A 72 -7.79 -20.95 -6.23
CA ASP A 72 -8.54 -20.46 -5.07
C ASP A 72 -8.13 -19.06 -4.56
N PHE A 73 -7.57 -18.20 -5.43
CA PHE A 73 -7.37 -16.79 -5.08
C PHE A 73 -8.73 -16.08 -4.91
N ALA A 74 -9.02 -15.65 -3.68
CA ALA A 74 -10.33 -15.15 -3.27
C ALA A 74 -10.72 -13.79 -3.89
N PHE A 75 -9.75 -12.90 -4.14
CA PHE A 75 -10.02 -11.49 -4.44
C PHE A 75 -10.10 -11.21 -5.94
N SER A 76 -11.21 -11.59 -6.57
CA SER A 76 -11.41 -11.43 -8.02
C SER A 76 -11.43 -9.98 -8.51
N ALA A 77 -11.60 -9.00 -7.63
CA ALA A 77 -11.55 -7.57 -7.95
C ALA A 77 -10.13 -6.99 -8.01
N LEU A 78 -9.09 -7.81 -7.80
CA LEU A 78 -7.71 -7.38 -7.93
C LEU A 78 -7.41 -7.03 -9.40
N GLU A 79 -6.83 -5.85 -9.62
CA GLU A 79 -6.39 -5.39 -10.93
C GLU A 79 -4.91 -4.98 -10.81
N ARG A 80 -4.19 -5.01 -11.93
CA ARG A 80 -2.75 -4.74 -11.93
C ARG A 80 -2.37 -3.40 -11.29
N ARG A 81 -3.19 -2.36 -11.46
CA ARG A 81 -2.99 -1.03 -10.87
C ARG A 81 -3.08 -1.00 -9.34
N HIS A 82 -3.63 -2.04 -8.72
CA HIS A 82 -3.71 -2.15 -7.26
C HIS A 82 -2.41 -2.66 -6.64
N ILE A 83 -1.43 -3.06 -7.46
CA ILE A 83 -0.11 -3.52 -7.06
C ILE A 83 0.89 -2.48 -7.56
N ALA A 84 1.49 -1.70 -6.66
CA ALA A 84 2.42 -0.64 -7.05
C ALA A 84 3.41 -0.30 -5.93
N THR A 85 4.36 0.56 -6.26
CA THR A 85 5.17 1.27 -5.26
C THR A 85 4.40 2.49 -4.80
N LEU A 86 4.22 2.62 -3.49
CA LEU A 86 3.74 3.85 -2.90
C LEU A 86 4.87 4.87 -2.96
N ASP A 87 4.65 6.06 -3.49
CA ASP A 87 5.64 7.13 -3.39
C ASP A 87 5.72 7.67 -1.95
N GLY A 88 6.81 8.36 -1.62
CA GLY A 88 7.06 8.83 -0.25
C GLY A 88 6.10 9.93 0.21
N GLU A 89 5.58 10.75 -0.71
CA GLU A 89 4.62 11.81 -0.41
C GLU A 89 3.25 11.20 -0.09
N SER A 90 2.80 10.24 -0.91
CA SER A 90 1.57 9.47 -0.68
C SER A 90 1.64 8.66 0.62
N GLU A 91 2.80 8.05 0.94
CA GLU A 91 3.02 7.37 2.23
C GLU A 91 2.83 8.32 3.42
N ALA A 92 3.43 9.51 3.37
CA ALA A 92 3.24 10.53 4.38
C ALA A 92 1.78 11.01 4.46
N TYR A 93 1.15 11.25 3.30
CA TYR A 93 -0.24 11.68 3.21
C TYR A 93 -1.21 10.66 3.84
N PHE A 94 -1.07 9.37 3.50
CA PHE A 94 -1.91 8.33 4.08
C PHE A 94 -1.68 8.16 5.59
N ALA A 95 -0.45 8.32 6.06
CA ALA A 95 -0.16 8.36 7.49
C ALA A 95 -0.88 9.52 8.20
N ALA A 96 -0.88 10.72 7.61
CA ALA A 96 -1.66 11.86 8.11
C ALA A 96 -3.17 11.59 8.11
N VAL A 97 -3.71 11.03 7.03
CA VAL A 97 -5.15 10.71 6.92
C VAL A 97 -5.53 9.69 8.01
N ALA A 98 -4.74 8.64 8.19
CA ALA A 98 -4.97 7.63 9.22
C ALA A 98 -4.91 8.23 10.63
N ALA A 99 -3.88 9.02 10.92
CA ALA A 99 -3.73 9.68 12.22
C ALA A 99 -4.92 10.61 12.52
N ASN A 100 -5.32 11.45 11.56
CA ASN A 100 -6.43 12.38 11.72
C ASN A 100 -7.80 11.68 11.79
N TYR A 101 -7.97 10.54 11.11
CA TYR A 101 -9.16 9.71 11.27
C TYR A 101 -9.25 9.10 12.68
N LEU A 102 -8.16 8.52 13.18
CA LEU A 102 -8.10 7.94 14.54
C LEU A 102 -8.26 9.00 15.64
N GLN A 103 -7.76 10.23 15.41
CA GLN A 103 -7.97 11.36 16.31
C GLN A 103 -9.38 11.96 16.19
N GLY A 104 -10.21 11.51 15.24
CA GLY A 104 -11.56 12.02 14.99
C GLY A 104 -11.59 13.44 14.44
N VAL A 105 -10.48 13.90 13.86
CA VAL A 105 -10.40 15.13 13.04
C VAL A 105 -11.11 14.87 11.72
N ILE A 106 -10.91 13.69 11.12
CA ILE A 106 -11.67 13.23 9.93
C ILE A 106 -12.71 12.20 10.40
N THR A 107 -13.97 12.42 10.04
CA THR A 107 -15.09 11.55 10.42
C THR A 107 -15.40 10.50 9.35
N ALA A 108 -16.18 9.48 9.70
CA ALA A 108 -16.59 8.41 8.77
C ALA A 108 -17.43 8.92 7.59
N ASP A 109 -18.18 10.03 7.77
CA ASP A 109 -18.88 10.74 6.70
C ASP A 109 -17.99 11.70 5.91
N LYS A 110 -16.66 11.56 6.05
CA LYS A 110 -15.62 12.29 5.30
C LYS A 110 -15.66 13.80 5.54
N LYS A 111 -16.04 14.23 6.74
CA LYS A 111 -16.02 15.63 7.14
C LYS A 111 -14.86 15.91 8.08
N SER A 112 -14.46 17.18 8.11
CA SER A 112 -13.52 17.69 9.10
C SER A 112 -14.29 18.13 10.35
N ASN A 113 -13.83 17.71 11.51
CA ASN A 113 -14.27 18.23 12.79
C ASN A 113 -13.48 19.50 13.12
N ILE A 114 -14.13 20.66 12.96
CA ILE A 114 -13.53 21.98 13.14
C ILE A 114 -13.07 22.26 14.58
N ASP A 115 -13.58 21.51 15.56
CA ASP A 115 -13.21 21.67 16.97
C ASP A 115 -11.91 20.94 17.33
N LYS A 116 -11.34 20.18 16.39
CA LYS A 116 -10.08 19.44 16.59
C LYS A 116 -8.98 19.99 15.70
N GLU A 117 -7.80 20.12 16.29
CA GLU A 117 -6.61 20.49 15.52
C GLU A 117 -6.10 19.32 14.69
N VAL A 118 -5.70 19.62 13.45
CA VAL A 118 -5.08 18.65 12.54
C VAL A 118 -3.73 18.23 13.12
N VAL A 119 -3.52 16.93 13.24
CA VAL A 119 -2.23 16.37 13.68
C VAL A 119 -1.34 16.04 12.48
N GLY A 120 -0.04 16.23 12.65
CA GLY A 120 0.96 15.70 11.73
C GLY A 120 1.19 14.21 11.93
N ALA A 121 1.98 13.60 11.05
CA ALA A 121 2.47 12.24 11.18
C ALA A 121 3.97 12.18 10.88
N LEU A 122 4.67 11.31 11.61
CA LEU A 122 6.07 10.99 11.42
C LEU A 122 6.18 9.47 11.33
N ASP A 123 6.64 8.97 10.19
CA ASP A 123 6.95 7.56 9.99
C ASP A 123 8.46 7.41 9.79
N MET A 124 9.09 6.62 10.66
CA MET A 124 10.54 6.38 10.65
C MET A 124 10.79 4.92 10.25
N GLY A 125 10.85 4.68 8.95
CA GLY A 125 11.22 3.39 8.38
C GLY A 125 12.72 3.14 8.39
N GLY A 126 13.12 1.91 8.07
CA GLY A 126 14.54 1.54 8.01
C GLY A 126 15.31 2.14 6.83
N SER A 127 14.62 2.45 5.72
CA SER A 127 15.22 2.99 4.49
C SER A 127 14.69 4.37 4.09
N SER A 128 13.67 4.89 4.78
CA SER A 128 13.15 6.24 4.57
C SER A 128 12.48 6.78 5.83
N THR A 129 12.38 8.11 5.90
CA THR A 129 11.61 8.83 6.91
C THR A 129 10.64 9.75 6.20
N GLN A 130 9.37 9.69 6.59
CA GLN A 130 8.29 10.49 6.03
C GLN A 130 7.75 11.42 7.13
N ILE A 131 7.62 12.70 6.80
CA ILE A 131 7.06 13.71 7.71
C ILE A 131 5.97 14.49 7.00
N VAL A 132 4.84 14.65 7.67
CA VAL A 132 3.74 15.51 7.25
C VAL A 132 3.29 16.33 8.45
N PHE A 133 3.14 17.64 8.24
CA PHE A 133 2.65 18.54 9.26
C PHE A 133 1.72 19.56 8.63
N HIS A 134 0.72 19.97 9.40
CA HIS A 134 -0.16 21.05 9.00
C HIS A 134 0.56 22.38 9.20
N ARG A 135 0.71 23.16 8.12
CA ARG A 135 1.14 24.55 8.21
C ARG A 135 -0.08 25.45 8.40
N LYS A 136 -0.20 26.10 9.56
CA LYS A 136 -1.14 27.21 9.73
C LYS A 136 -0.68 28.34 8.81
N HIS A 137 -1.55 28.79 7.92
CA HIS A 137 -1.28 29.99 7.14
C HIS A 137 -1.44 31.18 8.08
N ASP A 138 -0.32 31.84 8.40
CA ASP A 138 -0.39 33.16 8.99
C ASP A 138 -0.95 34.10 7.91
N SER A 139 -2.17 34.57 8.10
CA SER A 139 -2.69 35.74 7.40
C SER A 139 -1.74 36.89 7.74
N GLN A 140 -0.79 37.19 6.86
CA GLN A 140 -0.02 38.42 6.97
C GLN A 140 -1.00 39.58 6.78
N THR A 141 -1.39 40.20 7.89
CA THR A 141 -1.90 41.58 7.96
C THR A 141 -0.79 42.56 7.63
#